data_AF-V5GA08-F1
#
_entry.id   AF-V5GA08-F1
#
_cell.length_a   1.000
_cell.length_b   1.000
_cell.length_c   1.000
_cell.angle_alpha   90.00
_cell.angle_beta   90.00
_cell.angle_gamma   90.00
#
_symmetry.space_group_name_H-M   'P 1'
#
loop_
_entity.id
_entity.type
_entity.pdbx_description
1 polymer ?
#
loop_
_entity_poly.entity_id
_entity_poly.type
_entity_poly.pdbx_seq_one_letter_code
_entity_poly.pdbx_strand_id
1 'polypeptide(L)'
;MSWLAGDPRSMNQDFSAEQFVENLLNEGSKIPCDETSDAFNNNLKLPPYYDEQLFKKGQEFFYRNIFGLFLSKFLGLIALLTLPSSVNILVMTNMSSTEMSAYKRYMATIFHMCLWYDEKFRPGSRSWDSIGTVRGLHNSASKRSCACLKYRITQKDMALTQFGFMGFGLVRSRMMGVHCASEEELKGFIHLWRTVGHVLGIEERFNICRESVAETKEICNLLIEKVFRPRLKSPSKHFKKMSSALINGLWTMNPI
;
A
#
# COMPACT_ATOMS: atom_id res chain seq x y z
N MET A 1 -54.27 -21.29 2.04
CA MET A 1 -52.90 -21.43 1.49
C MET A 1 -52.37 -20.03 1.22
N SER A 2 -51.64 -19.49 2.20
CA SER A 2 -51.06 -18.15 2.19
C SER A 2 -49.65 -18.24 1.60
N TRP A 3 -49.42 -17.59 0.47
CA TRP A 3 -48.10 -17.38 -0.10
C TRP A 3 -47.51 -16.12 0.52
N LEU A 4 -46.69 -16.27 1.55
CA LEU A 4 -45.82 -15.19 2.03
C LEU A 4 -44.73 -14.98 0.97
N ALA A 5 -44.87 -13.91 0.20
CA ALA A 5 -43.77 -13.34 -0.56
C ALA A 5 -42.66 -12.95 0.43
N GLY A 6 -41.52 -13.64 0.35
CA GLY A 6 -40.32 -13.24 1.08
C GLY A 6 -39.88 -11.84 0.65
N ASP A 7 -39.65 -10.96 1.62
CA ASP A 7 -39.07 -9.63 1.41
C ASP A 7 -37.73 -9.77 0.66
N PRO A 8 -37.50 -9.09 -0.48
CA PRO A 8 -36.23 -9.14 -1.20
C PRO A 8 -35.06 -8.48 -0.45
N ARG A 9 -35.27 -7.93 0.75
CA ARG A 9 -34.20 -7.39 1.60
C ARG A 9 -33.46 -8.46 2.38
N SER A 10 -32.96 -9.48 1.69
CA SER A 10 -31.94 -10.37 2.26
C SER A 10 -30.62 -9.61 2.37
N MET A 11 -30.43 -8.95 3.52
CA MET A 11 -29.16 -8.54 4.14
C MET A 11 -28.03 -8.12 3.19
N ASN A 12 -28.09 -6.88 2.68
CA ASN A 12 -26.85 -6.15 2.44
C ASN A 12 -26.33 -5.73 3.81
N GLN A 13 -25.31 -6.40 4.32
CA GLN A 13 -24.63 -5.95 5.52
C GLN A 13 -23.92 -4.65 5.14
N ASP A 14 -24.42 -3.50 5.62
CA ASP A 14 -23.78 -2.20 5.36
C ASP A 14 -22.30 -2.28 5.76
N PHE A 15 -21.41 -1.91 4.83
CA PHE A 15 -19.98 -1.91 5.09
C PHE A 15 -19.65 -0.94 6.23
N SER A 16 -18.87 -1.38 7.21
CA SER A 16 -18.33 -0.53 8.28
C SER A 16 -16.80 -0.43 8.15
N ALA A 17 -16.32 0.80 7.94
CA ALA A 17 -14.89 1.09 7.88
C ALA A 17 -14.22 0.82 9.24
N GLU A 18 -14.90 1.06 10.35
CA GLU A 18 -14.43 0.75 11.71
C GLU A 18 -14.18 -0.74 11.89
N GLN A 19 -15.16 -1.57 11.55
CA GLN A 19 -15.03 -3.04 11.64
C GLN A 19 -13.94 -3.55 10.71
N PHE A 20 -13.84 -3.00 9.50
CA PHE A 20 -12.76 -3.32 8.56
C PHE A 20 -11.39 -3.00 9.15
N VAL A 21 -11.20 -1.79 9.68
CA VAL A 21 -9.92 -1.36 10.27
C VAL A 21 -9.60 -2.18 11.52
N GLU A 22 -10.59 -2.48 12.36
CA GLU A 22 -10.39 -3.34 13.52
C GLU A 22 -9.94 -4.75 13.11
N ASN A 23 -10.61 -5.36 12.12
CA ASN A 23 -10.22 -6.65 11.56
C ASN A 23 -8.80 -6.62 10.97
N LEU A 24 -8.45 -5.56 10.23
CA LEU A 24 -7.11 -5.38 9.67
C LEU A 24 -6.04 -5.29 10.78
N LEU A 25 -6.29 -4.51 11.82
CA LEU A 25 -5.32 -4.29 12.90
C LEU A 25 -5.20 -5.49 13.83
N ASN A 26 -6.26 -6.26 14.02
CA ASN A 26 -6.30 -7.43 14.88
C ASN A 26 -5.89 -8.70 14.11
N GLU A 27 -6.74 -9.19 13.21
CA GLU A 27 -6.52 -10.43 12.47
C GLU A 27 -5.41 -10.28 11.43
N GLY A 28 -5.39 -9.17 10.68
CA GLY A 28 -4.34 -8.89 9.70
C GLY A 28 -2.94 -8.80 10.30
N SER A 29 -2.82 -8.56 11.61
CA SER A 29 -1.54 -8.55 12.33
C SER A 29 -1.01 -9.93 12.71
N LYS A 30 -1.85 -10.97 12.64
CA LYS A 30 -1.51 -12.36 13.01
C LYS A 30 -1.15 -13.20 11.79
N ILE A 31 -1.56 -12.75 10.60
CA ILE A 31 -1.44 -13.51 9.36
C ILE A 31 -0.21 -13.01 8.59
N PRO A 32 0.81 -13.86 8.40
CA PRO A 32 1.92 -13.56 7.50
C PRO A 32 1.43 -13.32 6.08
N CYS A 33 2.02 -12.34 5.39
CA CYS A 33 1.78 -12.12 3.98
C CYS A 33 2.65 -13.02 3.09
N ASP A 34 3.79 -13.47 3.61
CA ASP A 34 4.69 -14.41 2.95
C ASP A 34 4.31 -15.87 3.27
N GLU A 35 4.57 -16.78 2.33
CA GLU A 35 4.42 -18.24 2.46
C GLU A 35 2.99 -18.79 2.62
N THR A 36 1.96 -17.97 2.88
CA THR A 36 0.60 -18.45 3.24
C THR A 36 -0.40 -18.51 2.10
N SER A 37 -0.04 -18.06 0.90
CA SER A 37 -0.98 -17.99 -0.20
C SER A 37 -0.45 -18.79 -1.37
N ASP A 38 -1.09 -19.92 -1.66
CA ASP A 38 -0.93 -20.61 -2.94
C ASP A 38 -1.22 -19.65 -4.11
N ALA A 39 -2.03 -18.61 -3.90
CA ALA A 39 -2.15 -17.49 -4.84
C ALA A 39 -0.85 -16.63 -4.89
N PHE A 40 -0.17 -16.38 -3.79
CA PHE A 40 1.11 -15.68 -3.76
C PHE A 40 2.30 -16.51 -4.30
N ASN A 41 2.17 -17.82 -4.47
CA ASN A 41 3.19 -18.63 -5.16
C ASN A 41 2.77 -19.05 -6.58
N ASN A 42 1.46 -19.14 -6.86
CA ASN A 42 0.93 -19.71 -8.12
C ASN A 42 -0.09 -18.79 -8.87
N ASN A 43 -0.59 -17.70 -8.28
CA ASN A 43 -1.40 -16.73 -9.05
C ASN A 43 -0.50 -15.81 -9.87
N LEU A 44 -0.29 -16.25 -11.11
CA LEU A 44 0.01 -15.39 -12.25
C LEU A 44 -1.26 -14.71 -12.80
N LYS A 45 -2.34 -14.62 -12.01
CA LYS A 45 -3.65 -14.15 -12.48
C LYS A 45 -3.98 -12.80 -11.86
N LEU A 46 -4.56 -11.95 -12.69
CA LEU A 46 -5.18 -10.71 -12.25
C LEU A 46 -6.40 -11.04 -11.38
N PRO A 47 -6.78 -10.15 -10.43
CA PRO A 47 -7.96 -10.37 -9.62
C PRO A 47 -9.22 -10.45 -10.51
N PRO A 48 -10.28 -11.17 -10.11
CA PRO A 48 -11.51 -11.30 -10.90
C PRO A 48 -12.19 -9.96 -11.21
N TYR A 49 -11.95 -8.95 -10.38
CA TYR A 49 -12.47 -7.59 -10.55
C TYR A 49 -11.57 -6.69 -11.39
N TYR A 50 -10.46 -7.18 -11.94
CA TYR A 50 -9.53 -6.34 -12.72
C TYR A 50 -10.23 -5.76 -13.96
N ASP A 51 -10.09 -4.44 -14.11
CA ASP A 51 -10.60 -3.66 -15.23
C ASP A 51 -9.42 -2.87 -15.81
N GLU A 52 -9.00 -3.23 -17.01
CA GLU A 52 -7.86 -2.60 -17.70
C GLU A 52 -8.09 -1.10 -17.94
N GLN A 53 -9.33 -0.67 -18.20
CA GLN A 53 -9.66 0.74 -18.43
C GLN A 53 -9.57 1.55 -17.15
N LEU A 54 -10.08 1.02 -16.02
CA LEU A 54 -9.92 1.66 -14.71
C LEU A 54 -8.46 1.70 -14.28
N PHE A 55 -7.70 0.63 -14.52
CA PHE A 55 -6.28 0.61 -14.24
C PHE A 55 -5.55 1.71 -15.03
N LYS A 56 -5.82 1.83 -16.33
CA LYS A 56 -5.27 2.88 -17.20
C LYS A 56 -5.65 4.29 -16.73
N LYS A 57 -6.89 4.51 -16.32
CA LYS A 57 -7.33 5.78 -15.71
C LYS A 57 -6.52 6.11 -14.45
N GLY A 58 -6.19 5.10 -13.64
CA GLY A 58 -5.30 5.27 -12.49
C GLY A 58 -3.87 5.69 -12.88
N GLN A 59 -3.35 5.17 -13.99
CA GLN A 59 -2.06 5.58 -14.56
C GLN A 59 -2.11 7.03 -15.07
N GLU A 60 -3.13 7.39 -15.84
CA GLU A 60 -3.34 8.75 -16.36
C GLU A 60 -3.49 9.77 -15.22
N PHE A 61 -4.27 9.44 -14.20
CA PHE A 61 -4.41 10.26 -12.99
C PHE A 61 -3.06 10.47 -12.29
N PHE A 62 -2.22 9.43 -12.25
CA PHE A 62 -0.89 9.53 -11.68
C PHE A 62 -0.01 10.54 -12.43
N TYR A 63 0.12 10.45 -13.75
CA TYR A 63 0.95 11.38 -14.52
C TYR A 63 0.47 12.82 -14.45
N ARG A 64 -0.86 13.03 -14.47
CA ARG A 64 -1.43 14.37 -14.31
C ARG A 64 -1.06 15.02 -12.97
N ASN A 65 -0.81 14.22 -11.94
CA ASN A 65 -0.55 14.65 -10.57
C ASN A 65 0.82 14.19 -10.04
N ILE A 66 1.78 13.94 -10.92
CA ILE A 66 2.99 13.16 -10.62
C ILE A 66 3.78 13.70 -9.44
N PHE A 67 4.02 15.02 -9.39
CA PHE A 67 4.76 15.65 -8.30
C PHE A 67 4.04 15.51 -6.96
N GLY A 68 2.73 15.76 -6.96
CA GLY A 68 1.92 15.66 -5.74
C GLY A 68 1.80 14.24 -5.21
N LEU A 69 1.66 13.26 -6.12
CA LEU A 69 1.58 11.85 -5.75
C LEU A 69 2.94 11.29 -5.34
N PHE A 70 4.07 11.77 -5.87
CA PHE A 70 5.40 11.44 -5.35
C PHE A 70 5.63 12.05 -3.96
N LEU A 71 5.26 13.31 -3.74
CA LEU A 71 5.32 13.93 -2.40
C LEU A 71 4.47 13.14 -1.39
N SER A 72 3.25 12.75 -1.77
CA SER A 72 2.41 11.88 -0.95
C SER A 72 3.11 10.57 -0.56
N LYS A 73 3.77 9.90 -1.52
CA LYS A 73 4.46 8.63 -1.27
C LYS A 73 5.67 8.82 -0.37
N PHE A 74 6.41 9.91 -0.55
CA PHE A 74 7.53 10.27 0.30
C PHE A 74 7.08 10.48 1.77
N LEU A 75 6.02 11.26 1.98
CA LEU A 75 5.45 11.47 3.32
C LEU A 75 4.84 10.18 3.89
N GLY A 76 4.22 9.36 3.06
CA GLY A 76 3.73 8.04 3.43
C GLY A 76 4.85 7.11 3.91
N LEU A 77 6.00 7.12 3.24
CA LEU A 77 7.17 6.36 3.65
C LEU A 77 7.74 6.87 4.99
N ILE A 78 7.78 8.18 5.22
CA ILE A 78 8.14 8.75 6.53
C ILE A 78 7.16 8.24 7.61
N ALA A 79 5.86 8.24 7.32
CA ALA A 79 4.85 7.73 8.25
C ALA A 79 5.06 6.22 8.54
N LEU A 80 5.43 5.41 7.54
CA LEU A 80 5.76 3.99 7.72
C LEU A 80 6.97 3.76 8.63
N LEU A 81 7.97 4.67 8.63
CA LEU A 81 9.13 4.56 9.52
C LEU A 81 8.77 4.75 11.01
N THR A 82 7.57 5.23 11.32
CA THR A 82 7.08 5.29 12.70
C THR A 82 6.57 3.94 13.21
N LEU A 83 6.27 3.00 12.31
CA LEU A 83 5.76 1.68 12.65
C LEU A 83 6.91 0.75 13.08
N PRO A 84 6.88 0.18 14.30
CA PRO A 84 7.97 -0.67 14.78
C PRO A 84 8.26 -1.89 13.92
N SER A 85 7.22 -2.60 13.44
CA SER A 85 7.39 -3.77 12.57
C SER A 85 8.12 -3.40 11.29
N SER A 86 7.67 -2.34 10.62
CA SER A 86 8.28 -1.85 9.37
C SER A 86 9.71 -1.38 9.59
N VAL A 87 9.95 -0.45 10.53
CA VAL A 87 11.29 0.15 10.70
C VAL A 87 12.34 -0.87 11.15
N ASN A 88 11.97 -1.84 11.99
CA ASN A 88 12.88 -2.87 12.46
C ASN A 88 13.33 -3.80 11.32
N ILE A 89 12.43 -4.15 10.39
CA ILE A 89 12.79 -4.89 9.18
C ILE A 89 13.77 -4.07 8.34
N LEU A 90 13.53 -2.77 8.15
CA LEU A 90 14.43 -1.94 7.36
C LEU A 90 15.83 -1.82 7.99
N VAL A 91 15.88 -1.65 9.32
CA VAL A 91 17.14 -1.67 10.08
C VAL A 91 17.85 -3.01 9.92
N MET A 92 17.14 -4.13 10.04
CA MET A 92 17.70 -5.48 9.87
C MET A 92 18.28 -5.70 8.47
N THR A 93 17.61 -5.24 7.42
CA THR A 93 18.16 -5.36 6.06
C THR A 93 19.47 -4.62 5.89
N ASN A 94 19.68 -3.54 6.66
CA ASN A 94 20.82 -2.62 6.59
C ASN A 94 21.01 -1.97 5.20
N MET A 95 19.94 -1.93 4.39
CA MET A 95 19.94 -1.39 3.02
C MET A 95 19.50 0.08 2.96
N SER A 96 19.28 0.72 4.10
CA SER A 96 18.87 2.14 4.17
C SER A 96 19.32 2.80 5.47
N SER A 97 20.49 2.40 5.99
CA SER A 97 21.04 2.89 7.25
C SER A 97 21.96 4.11 7.08
N THR A 98 22.34 4.42 5.83
CA THR A 98 23.13 5.57 5.40
C THR A 98 22.42 6.28 4.24
N GLU A 99 22.79 7.53 3.95
CA GLU A 99 22.19 8.32 2.86
C GLU A 99 22.36 7.63 1.50
N MET A 100 23.56 7.14 1.20
CA MET A 100 23.85 6.44 -0.06
C MET A 100 23.09 5.11 -0.19
N SER A 101 23.01 4.32 0.88
CA SER A 101 22.24 3.06 0.84
C SER A 101 20.74 3.33 0.70
N ALA A 102 20.23 4.32 1.45
CA ALA A 102 18.86 4.80 1.33
C ALA A 102 18.55 5.29 -0.09
N TYR A 103 19.41 6.12 -0.69
CA TYR A 103 19.27 6.58 -2.07
C TYR A 103 19.09 5.39 -3.03
N LYS A 104 20.05 4.44 -3.04
CA LYS A 104 19.99 3.28 -3.94
C LYS A 104 18.69 2.48 -3.77
N ARG A 105 18.30 2.23 -2.52
CA ARG A 105 17.09 1.47 -2.20
C ARG A 105 15.83 2.19 -2.66
N TYR A 106 15.66 3.45 -2.31
CA TYR A 106 14.44 4.18 -2.60
C TYR A 106 14.35 4.57 -4.08
N MET A 107 15.46 4.79 -4.78
CA MET A 107 15.48 4.89 -6.24
C MET A 107 15.03 3.60 -6.91
N ALA A 108 15.48 2.44 -6.42
CA ALA A 108 14.97 1.16 -6.92
C ALA A 108 13.45 1.04 -6.71
N THR A 109 12.92 1.45 -5.54
CA THR A 109 11.47 1.51 -5.30
C THR A 109 10.76 2.44 -6.30
N ILE A 110 11.31 3.63 -6.56
CA ILE A 110 10.76 4.58 -7.54
C ILE A 110 10.71 3.94 -8.93
N PHE A 111 11.79 3.31 -9.39
CA PHE A 111 11.80 2.67 -10.71
C PHE A 111 10.81 1.51 -10.83
N HIS A 112 10.69 0.66 -9.81
CA HIS A 112 9.67 -0.40 -9.80
C HIS A 112 8.27 0.18 -9.91
N MET A 113 8.01 1.28 -9.21
CA MET A 113 6.72 1.96 -9.22
C MET A 113 6.43 2.66 -10.56
N CYS A 114 7.41 3.34 -11.15
CA CYS A 114 7.28 3.92 -12.48
C CYS A 114 6.89 2.83 -13.50
N LEU A 115 7.54 1.66 -13.45
CA LEU A 115 7.14 0.52 -14.30
C LEU A 115 5.67 0.11 -14.12
N TRP A 116 5.11 0.21 -12.91
CA TRP A 116 3.68 -0.09 -12.69
C TRP A 116 2.75 0.97 -13.27
N TYR A 117 3.22 2.21 -13.39
CA TYR A 117 2.48 3.32 -14.00
C TYR A 117 2.68 3.44 -15.52
N ASP A 118 3.85 3.08 -16.04
CA ASP A 118 4.24 3.25 -17.45
C ASP A 118 3.75 2.10 -18.35
N GLU A 119 3.67 0.89 -17.80
CA GLU A 119 3.50 -0.33 -18.59
C GLU A 119 2.11 -0.96 -18.46
N LYS A 120 1.77 -1.83 -19.41
CA LYS A 120 0.55 -2.66 -19.33
C LYS A 120 0.63 -3.60 -18.14
N PHE A 121 -0.42 -3.68 -17.34
CA PHE A 121 -0.43 -4.49 -16.13
C PHE A 121 -1.01 -5.88 -16.37
N ARG A 122 -0.21 -6.80 -16.92
CA ARG A 122 -0.65 -8.16 -17.24
C ARG A 122 0.51 -9.16 -17.18
N PRO A 123 0.24 -10.47 -16.99
CA PRO A 123 1.28 -11.49 -17.02
C PRO A 123 2.18 -11.39 -18.26
N GLY A 124 3.50 -11.44 -18.04
CA GLY A 124 4.52 -11.31 -19.08
C GLY A 124 4.88 -9.88 -19.48
N SER A 125 4.32 -8.84 -18.83
CA SER A 125 4.77 -7.46 -19.02
C SER A 125 5.93 -7.10 -18.08
N ARG A 126 6.62 -5.99 -18.40
CA ARG A 126 7.69 -5.45 -17.53
C ARG A 126 7.18 -5.05 -16.14
N SER A 127 5.93 -4.56 -16.03
CA SER A 127 5.33 -4.29 -14.72
C SER A 127 5.11 -5.58 -13.92
N TRP A 128 4.76 -6.68 -14.59
CA TRP A 128 4.58 -7.98 -13.96
C TRP A 128 5.90 -8.57 -13.44
N ASP A 129 6.97 -8.48 -14.23
CA ASP A 129 8.32 -8.89 -13.81
C ASP A 129 8.83 -8.05 -12.64
N SER A 130 8.54 -6.74 -12.69
CA SER A 130 8.80 -5.80 -11.59
C SER A 130 8.06 -6.21 -10.31
N ILE A 131 6.77 -6.57 -10.39
CA ILE A 131 5.99 -7.10 -9.26
C ILE A 131 6.62 -8.41 -8.74
N GLY A 132 7.00 -9.33 -9.61
CA GLY A 132 7.67 -10.58 -9.24
C GLY A 132 8.97 -10.33 -8.47
N THR A 133 9.77 -9.35 -8.91
CA THR A 133 10.99 -8.93 -8.21
C THR A 133 10.69 -8.39 -6.81
N VAL A 134 9.76 -7.44 -6.69
CA VAL A 134 9.38 -6.85 -5.40
C VAL A 134 8.82 -7.91 -4.44
N ARG A 135 8.04 -8.86 -4.94
CA ARG A 135 7.56 -10.01 -4.15
C ARG A 135 8.72 -10.84 -3.61
N GLY A 136 9.69 -11.20 -4.46
CA GLY A 136 10.88 -11.93 -4.04
C GLY A 136 11.67 -11.20 -2.95
N LEU A 137 11.81 -9.87 -3.07
CA LEU A 137 12.46 -9.04 -2.06
C LEU A 137 11.70 -9.03 -0.72
N HIS A 138 10.38 -8.87 -0.72
CA HIS A 138 9.57 -8.93 0.49
C HIS A 138 9.64 -10.31 1.17
N ASN A 139 9.59 -11.40 0.40
CA ASN A 139 9.71 -12.76 0.94
C ASN A 139 11.07 -13.00 1.60
N SER A 140 12.14 -12.60 0.92
CA SER A 140 13.49 -12.72 1.44
C SER A 140 13.65 -11.93 2.75
N ALA A 141 13.14 -10.70 2.79
CA ALA A 141 13.14 -9.86 3.99
C ALA A 141 12.31 -10.49 5.12
N SER A 142 11.13 -11.02 4.81
CA SER A 142 10.25 -11.63 5.80
C SER A 142 10.82 -12.93 6.39
N LYS A 143 11.37 -13.81 5.54
CA LYS A 143 12.08 -15.02 5.98
C LYS A 143 13.26 -14.68 6.90
N ARG A 144 14.04 -13.65 6.54
CA ARG A 144 15.15 -13.17 7.40
C ARG A 144 14.62 -12.55 8.70
N SER A 145 13.52 -11.81 8.66
CA SER A 145 12.85 -11.26 9.85
C SER A 145 12.39 -12.36 10.81
N CYS A 146 11.87 -13.48 10.30
CA CYS A 146 11.50 -14.61 11.13
C CYS A 146 12.70 -15.14 11.94
N ALA A 147 13.88 -15.21 11.32
CA ALA A 147 15.10 -15.66 11.99
C ALA A 147 15.66 -14.63 12.99
N CYS A 148 15.76 -13.35 12.57
CA CYS A 148 16.44 -12.29 13.33
C CYS A 148 15.55 -11.54 14.33
N LEU A 149 14.29 -11.28 13.95
CA LEU A 149 13.35 -10.43 14.70
C LEU A 149 12.19 -11.22 15.33
N LYS A 150 12.06 -12.51 15.00
CA LYS A 150 11.05 -13.45 15.52
C LYS A 150 9.62 -13.14 15.10
N TYR A 151 9.43 -12.41 13.99
CA TYR A 151 8.15 -12.23 13.33
C TYR A 151 8.33 -12.05 11.81
N ARG A 152 7.25 -12.25 11.06
CA ARG A 152 7.17 -12.10 9.61
C ARG A 152 6.46 -10.80 9.21
N ILE A 153 6.55 -10.42 7.95
CA ILE A 153 5.74 -9.36 7.35
C ILE A 153 4.29 -9.82 7.31
N THR A 154 3.38 -9.06 7.92
CA THR A 154 1.97 -9.43 8.06
C THR A 154 1.09 -8.77 7.00
N GLN A 155 -0.15 -9.26 6.83
CA GLN A 155 -1.18 -8.62 6.00
C GLN A 155 -1.39 -7.15 6.40
N LYS A 156 -1.40 -6.86 7.70
CA LYS A 156 -1.45 -5.49 8.23
C LYS A 156 -0.25 -4.66 7.76
N ASP A 157 0.96 -5.19 7.83
CA ASP A 157 2.16 -4.43 7.41
C ASP A 157 2.10 -4.09 5.91
N MET A 158 1.61 -5.00 5.08
CA MET A 158 1.43 -4.77 3.64
C MET A 158 0.31 -3.78 3.33
N ALA A 159 -0.82 -3.85 4.03
CA ALA A 159 -1.92 -2.90 3.88
C ALA A 159 -1.54 -1.48 4.35
N LEU A 160 -0.80 -1.37 5.46
CA LEU A 160 -0.26 -0.08 5.91
C LEU A 160 0.78 0.46 4.91
N THR A 161 1.57 -0.42 4.30
CA THR A 161 2.49 -0.04 3.21
C THR A 161 1.72 0.48 2.00
N GLN A 162 0.63 -0.19 1.60
CA GLN A 162 -0.30 0.27 0.55
C GLN A 162 -0.84 1.67 0.88
N PHE A 163 -1.25 1.92 2.15
CA PHE A 163 -1.61 3.26 2.61
C PHE A 163 -0.47 4.27 2.38
N GLY A 164 0.77 3.92 2.70
CA GLY A 164 1.93 4.79 2.48
C GLY A 164 2.09 5.24 1.02
N PHE A 165 1.67 4.42 0.05
CA PHE A 165 1.82 4.77 -1.37
C PHE A 165 0.64 5.55 -1.98
N MET A 166 -0.56 5.44 -1.41
CA MET A 166 -1.77 6.02 -2.01
C MET A 166 -2.64 6.83 -1.05
N GLY A 167 -2.58 6.55 0.25
CA GLY A 167 -3.51 7.04 1.26
C GLY A 167 -3.50 8.56 1.38
N PHE A 168 -2.33 9.17 1.58
CA PHE A 168 -2.23 10.64 1.68
C PHE A 168 -2.66 11.34 0.38
N GLY A 169 -2.32 10.80 -0.78
CA GLY A 169 -2.72 11.32 -2.09
C GLY A 169 -4.24 11.28 -2.27
N LEU A 170 -4.91 10.32 -1.64
CA LEU A 170 -6.36 10.17 -1.67
C LEU A 170 -7.09 11.06 -0.64
N VAL A 171 -6.69 11.02 0.64
CA VAL A 171 -7.44 11.70 1.74
C VAL A 171 -6.86 13.04 2.17
N ARG A 172 -5.66 13.41 1.71
CA ARG A 172 -5.03 14.72 1.91
C ARG A 172 -4.60 15.33 0.57
N SER A 173 -5.29 14.97 -0.52
CA SER A 173 -4.99 15.37 -1.91
C SER A 173 -4.60 16.84 -2.07
N ARG A 174 -5.42 17.76 -1.54
CA ARG A 174 -5.17 19.21 -1.61
C ARG A 174 -3.84 19.63 -0.97
N MET A 175 -3.46 19.03 0.17
CA MET A 175 -2.18 19.30 0.83
C MET A 175 -1.00 18.76 0.02
N MET A 176 -1.25 17.72 -0.78
CA MET A 176 -0.26 17.10 -1.65
C MET A 176 -0.21 17.77 -3.03
N GLY A 177 -0.92 18.89 -3.27
CA GLY A 177 -0.96 19.54 -4.58
C GLY A 177 -1.83 18.82 -5.62
N VAL A 178 -2.66 17.87 -5.21
CA VAL A 178 -3.63 17.18 -6.06
C VAL A 178 -4.97 17.90 -5.96
N HIS A 179 -5.36 18.60 -7.02
CA HIS A 179 -6.57 19.42 -7.09
C HIS A 179 -7.54 18.86 -8.13
N CYS A 180 -8.84 19.11 -7.94
CA CYS A 180 -9.89 18.83 -8.92
C CYS A 180 -9.92 17.37 -9.44
N ALA A 181 -9.58 16.39 -8.59
CA ALA A 181 -9.70 14.98 -8.92
C ALA A 181 -11.18 14.59 -9.07
N SER A 182 -11.57 14.08 -10.25
CA SER A 182 -12.92 13.56 -10.47
C SER A 182 -13.12 12.24 -9.73
N GLU A 183 -14.38 11.86 -9.51
CA GLU A 183 -14.67 10.58 -8.85
C GLU A 183 -14.16 9.39 -9.68
N GLU A 184 -14.26 9.47 -10.99
CA GLU A 184 -13.77 8.44 -11.93
C GLU A 184 -12.25 8.28 -11.88
N GLU A 185 -11.51 9.39 -11.78
CA GLU A 185 -10.06 9.36 -11.64
C GLU A 185 -9.64 8.74 -10.30
N LEU A 186 -10.36 9.07 -9.22
CA LEU A 186 -10.14 8.45 -7.91
C LEU A 186 -10.47 6.95 -7.94
N LYS A 187 -11.55 6.54 -8.63
CA LYS A 187 -11.87 5.11 -8.84
C LYS A 187 -10.73 4.40 -9.57
N GLY A 188 -10.21 4.99 -10.65
CA GLY A 188 -9.07 4.43 -11.39
C GLY A 188 -7.81 4.32 -10.53
N PHE A 189 -7.49 5.36 -9.76
CA PHE A 189 -6.32 5.36 -8.87
C PHE A 189 -6.44 4.31 -7.76
N ILE A 190 -7.62 4.16 -7.16
CA ILE A 190 -7.91 3.14 -6.16
C ILE A 190 -7.86 1.74 -6.79
N HIS A 191 -8.43 1.57 -7.98
CA HIS A 191 -8.42 0.29 -8.71
C HIS A 191 -7.00 -0.18 -9.02
N LEU A 192 -6.13 0.74 -9.44
CA LEU A 192 -4.71 0.47 -9.67
C LEU A 192 -4.05 -0.05 -8.39
N TRP A 193 -4.21 0.65 -7.27
CA TRP A 193 -3.59 0.24 -6.00
C TRP A 193 -4.24 -1.00 -5.39
N ARG A 194 -5.54 -1.24 -5.60
CA ARG A 194 -6.24 -2.48 -5.22
C ARG A 194 -5.61 -3.67 -5.93
N THR A 195 -5.44 -3.54 -7.25
CA THR A 195 -4.83 -4.56 -8.10
C THR A 195 -3.38 -4.82 -7.71
N VAL A 196 -2.56 -3.77 -7.54
CA VAL A 196 -1.17 -3.90 -7.09
C VAL A 196 -1.09 -4.58 -5.73
N GLY A 197 -1.93 -4.19 -4.77
CA GLY A 197 -2.00 -4.82 -3.45
C GLY A 197 -2.31 -6.32 -3.53
N HIS A 198 -3.33 -6.68 -4.33
CA HIS A 198 -3.71 -8.07 -4.56
C HIS A 198 -2.55 -8.90 -5.11
N VAL A 199 -1.90 -8.44 -6.18
CA VAL A 199 -0.80 -9.21 -6.81
C VAL A 199 0.48 -9.21 -5.97
N LEU A 200 0.63 -8.28 -5.02
CA LEU A 200 1.68 -8.29 -4.00
C LEU A 200 1.34 -9.17 -2.79
N GLY A 201 0.18 -9.84 -2.77
CA GLY A 201 -0.20 -10.84 -1.77
C GLY A 201 -1.16 -10.36 -0.68
N ILE A 202 -1.68 -9.13 -0.78
CA ILE A 202 -2.70 -8.65 0.16
C ILE A 202 -4.00 -9.40 -0.10
N GLU A 203 -4.50 -10.12 0.90
CA GLU A 203 -5.82 -10.76 0.81
C GLU A 203 -6.91 -9.71 0.66
N GLU A 204 -7.97 -10.02 -0.09
CA GLU A 204 -9.02 -9.04 -0.38
C GLU A 204 -9.69 -8.47 0.88
N ARG A 205 -9.84 -9.30 1.93
CA ARG A 205 -10.39 -8.86 3.23
C ARG A 205 -9.51 -7.88 4.02
N PHE A 206 -8.25 -7.70 3.61
CA PHE A 206 -7.29 -6.77 4.20
C PHE A 206 -6.84 -5.67 3.23
N ASN A 207 -7.30 -5.71 1.97
CA ASN A 207 -6.97 -4.71 0.96
C ASN A 207 -7.73 -3.41 1.25
N ILE A 208 -7.01 -2.34 1.58
CA ILE A 208 -7.63 -1.07 1.99
C ILE A 208 -8.25 -0.33 0.80
N CYS A 209 -7.93 -0.72 -0.43
CA CYS A 209 -8.52 -0.18 -1.65
C CYS A 209 -9.83 -0.92 -1.95
N ARG A 210 -10.96 -0.27 -1.71
CA ARG A 210 -12.30 -0.82 -1.97
C ARG A 210 -12.80 -0.35 -3.34
N GLU A 211 -13.91 -0.90 -3.81
CA GLU A 211 -14.55 -0.40 -5.04
C GLU A 211 -15.09 1.04 -4.86
N SER A 212 -15.62 1.34 -3.68
CA SER A 212 -16.11 2.67 -3.34
C SER A 212 -14.98 3.62 -2.94
N VAL A 213 -14.97 4.79 -3.58
CA VAL A 213 -14.08 5.91 -3.21
C VAL A 213 -14.35 6.36 -1.77
N ALA A 214 -15.63 6.39 -1.36
CA ALA A 214 -16.03 6.82 -0.03
C ALA A 214 -15.52 5.85 1.04
N GLU A 215 -15.76 4.54 0.87
CA GLU A 215 -15.27 3.51 1.81
C GLU A 215 -13.75 3.55 1.94
N THR A 216 -13.04 3.63 0.80
CA THR A 216 -11.57 3.70 0.80
C THR A 216 -11.05 4.93 1.53
N LYS A 217 -11.69 6.09 1.33
CA LYS A 217 -11.32 7.33 2.04
C LYS A 217 -11.57 7.21 3.53
N GLU A 218 -12.67 6.59 3.94
CA GLU A 218 -13.02 6.40 5.34
C GLU A 218 -12.01 5.49 6.04
N ILE A 219 -11.68 4.33 5.46
CA ILE A 219 -10.62 3.43 5.93
C ILE A 219 -9.30 4.22 6.07
N CYS A 220 -8.89 4.96 5.05
CA CYS A 220 -7.64 5.72 5.07
C CYS A 220 -7.61 6.78 6.19
N ASN A 221 -8.72 7.49 6.43
CA ASN A 221 -8.82 8.46 7.53
C ASN A 221 -8.73 7.77 8.89
N LEU A 222 -9.40 6.63 9.08
CA LEU A 222 -9.31 5.84 10.30
C LEU A 222 -7.88 5.34 10.56
N LEU A 223 -7.16 4.91 9.52
CA LEU A 223 -5.75 4.50 9.66
C LEU A 223 -4.85 5.69 10.07
N ILE A 224 -5.10 6.90 9.57
CA ILE A 224 -4.39 8.11 10.03
C ILE A 224 -4.60 8.29 11.53
N GLU A 225 -5.85 8.28 11.99
CA GLU A 225 -6.18 8.58 13.38
C GLU A 225 -5.78 7.47 14.35
N LYS A 226 -6.02 6.20 13.99
CA LYS A 226 -5.78 5.05 14.89
C LYS A 226 -4.35 4.52 14.84
N VAL A 227 -3.63 4.70 13.73
CA VAL A 227 -2.30 4.11 13.53
C VAL A 227 -1.20 5.17 13.44
N PHE A 228 -1.26 6.03 12.42
CA PHE A 228 -0.12 6.90 12.11
C PHE A 228 0.02 8.07 13.09
N ARG A 229 -1.08 8.73 13.48
CA ARG A 229 -1.04 9.87 14.41
C ARG A 229 -0.46 9.49 15.78
N PRO A 230 -0.86 8.38 16.44
CA PRO A 230 -0.25 7.97 17.70
C PRO A 230 1.24 7.62 17.55
N ARG A 231 1.62 6.96 16.45
CA ARG A 231 3.01 6.54 16.20
C ARG A 231 3.94 7.69 15.87
N LEU A 232 3.45 8.74 15.22
CA LEU A 232 4.20 9.99 15.02
C LEU A 232 4.48 10.73 16.32
N LYS A 233 3.57 10.67 17.31
CA LYS A 233 3.77 11.30 18.63
C LYS A 233 4.80 10.56 19.49
N SER A 234 4.98 9.26 19.27
CA SER A 234 5.93 8.42 20.01
C SER A 234 6.65 7.45 19.07
N PRO A 235 7.56 7.96 18.22
CA PRO A 235 8.25 7.14 17.24
C PRO A 235 9.33 6.27 17.90
N SER A 236 9.69 5.17 17.25
CA SER A 236 10.78 4.31 17.73
C SER A 236 12.13 5.04 17.74
N LYS A 237 13.09 4.53 18.52
CA LYS A 237 14.49 5.03 18.53
C LYS A 237 15.16 5.05 17.16
N HIS A 238 14.70 4.22 16.22
CA HIS A 238 15.25 4.12 14.88
C HIS A 238 14.71 5.19 13.93
N PHE A 239 13.56 5.80 14.25
CA PHE A 239 12.85 6.71 13.35
C PHE A 239 13.75 7.84 12.87
N LYS A 240 14.35 8.61 13.78
CA LYS A 240 15.17 9.78 13.43
C LYS A 240 16.31 9.40 12.48
N LYS A 241 17.06 8.32 12.77
CA LYS A 241 18.16 7.89 11.91
C LYS A 241 17.67 7.48 10.51
N MET A 242 16.63 6.66 10.46
CA MET A 242 16.11 6.11 9.20
C MET A 242 15.42 7.19 8.35
N SER A 243 14.71 8.13 8.97
CA SER A 243 14.08 9.24 8.26
C SER A 243 15.10 10.25 7.77
N SER A 244 16.14 10.57 8.55
CA SER A 244 17.26 11.40 8.07
C SER A 244 17.97 10.76 6.88
N ALA A 245 18.28 9.46 6.93
CA ALA A 245 18.90 8.75 5.81
C ALA A 245 18.01 8.76 4.55
N LEU A 246 16.69 8.59 4.70
CA LEU A 246 15.72 8.72 3.62
C LEU A 246 15.68 10.14 3.03
N ILE A 247 15.52 11.16 3.88
CA ILE A 247 15.38 12.56 3.46
C ILE A 247 16.65 13.02 2.74
N ASN A 248 17.82 12.80 3.34
CA ASN A 248 19.09 13.23 2.76
C ASN A 248 19.46 12.41 1.53
N GLY A 249 19.20 11.09 1.56
CA GLY A 249 19.47 10.21 0.42
C GLY A 249 18.66 10.59 -0.81
N LEU A 250 17.39 10.98 -0.64
CA LEU A 250 16.52 11.42 -1.74
C LEU A 250 16.57 12.93 -2.00
N TRP A 251 17.42 13.69 -1.30
CA TRP A 251 17.52 15.14 -1.48
C TRP A 251 17.78 15.53 -2.94
N THR A 252 18.60 14.75 -3.65
CA THR A 252 18.93 14.96 -5.07
C THR A 252 17.74 14.80 -6.02
N MET A 253 16.64 14.20 -5.55
CA MET A 253 15.41 13.98 -6.30
C MET A 253 14.29 14.93 -5.87
N ASN A 254 14.50 15.74 -4.83
CA ASN A 254 13.54 16.75 -4.42
C ASN A 254 13.55 17.89 -5.45
N PRO A 255 12.43 18.20 -6.12
CA PRO A 255 12.37 19.29 -7.10
C PRO A 255 12.41 20.69 -6.46
N ILE A 256 12.70 20.78 -5.16
CA ILE A 256 12.76 22.02 -4.36
C ILE A 256 14.20 22.23 -3.89
#